data_AF-A0A3C2CI38-F1
#
_entry.id   AF-A0A3C2CI38-F1
#
_cell.length_a   1.000
_cell.length_b   1.000
_cell.length_c   1.000
_cell.angle_alpha   90.00
_cell.angle_beta   90.00
_cell.angle_gamma   90.00
#
_symmetry.space_group_name_H-M   'P 1'
#
loop_
_entity.id
_entity.type
_entity.pdbx_description
1 polymer ?
#
loop_
_entity_poly.entity_id
_entity_poly.type
_entity_poly.pdbx_seq_one_letter_code
_entity_poly.pdbx_strand_id
1 'polypeptide(L)'
;METTASKFLSQLPDFEILFELVNRAAEISSTKLFLENEIKQKEAETVLKVTTEEKYFMGGKPPSMSFVENTYKFLGTEGELLPLRHQLAEVISSLEKLRGTLDIYKEMLGTWQTLSANERRISL
;
A
#
# COMPACT_ATOMS: atom_id res chain seq x y z
N MET A 1 39.80 20.66 6.04
CA MET A 1 39.36 19.33 6.54
C MET A 1 37.86 19.25 6.31
N GLU A 2 37.37 18.26 5.58
CA GLU A 2 35.93 18.00 5.51
C GLU A 2 35.42 17.53 6.86
N THR A 3 34.29 18.07 7.31
CA THR A 3 33.63 17.64 8.54
C THR A 3 32.83 16.35 8.33
N THR A 4 32.50 15.66 9.41
CA THR A 4 31.69 14.42 9.35
C THR A 4 30.30 14.73 8.80
N ALA A 5 29.72 15.89 9.16
CA ALA A 5 28.43 16.33 8.62
C ALA A 5 28.50 16.64 7.11
N SER A 6 29.62 17.19 6.61
CA SER A 6 29.82 17.45 5.17
C SER A 6 29.87 16.15 4.36
N LYS A 7 30.54 15.12 4.89
CA LYS A 7 30.61 13.79 4.24
C LYS A 7 29.27 13.04 4.27
N PHE A 8 28.48 13.25 5.32
CA PHE A 8 27.15 12.66 5.42
C PHE A 8 26.14 13.35 4.49
N LEU A 9 26.28 14.66 4.29
CA LEU A 9 25.44 15.43 3.37
C LEU A 9 25.48 14.89 1.93
N SER A 10 26.64 14.46 1.44
CA SER A 10 26.77 13.89 0.10
C SER A 10 26.13 12.50 -0.07
N GLN A 11 25.67 11.89 1.02
CA GLN A 11 24.94 10.61 1.02
C GLN A 11 23.43 10.80 1.13
N LEU A 12 22.96 12.01 1.43
CA LEU A 12 21.53 12.30 1.51
C LEU A 12 20.93 12.35 0.10
N PRO A 13 19.70 11.85 -0.09
CA PRO A 13 18.96 12.08 -1.33
C PRO A 13 18.72 13.58 -1.50
N ASP A 14 18.74 14.04 -2.74
CA ASP A 14 18.31 15.40 -3.04
C ASP A 14 16.79 15.56 -2.88
N PHE A 15 16.33 16.81 -2.88
CA PHE A 15 14.93 17.13 -2.72
C PHE A 15 14.07 16.60 -3.87
N GLU A 16 14.60 16.54 -5.10
CA GLU A 16 13.85 16.07 -6.27
C GLU A 16 13.49 14.59 -6.13
N ILE A 17 14.46 13.76 -5.70
CA ILE A 17 14.27 12.34 -5.41
C ILE A 17 13.22 12.15 -4.30
N LEU A 18 13.28 12.96 -3.24
CA LEU A 18 12.30 12.89 -2.15
C LEU A 18 10.89 13.24 -2.63
N PHE A 19 10.74 14.29 -3.43
CA PHE A 19 9.45 14.68 -4.01
C PHE A 19 8.92 13.61 -4.96
N GLU A 20 9.76 13.04 -5.82
CA GLU A 20 9.38 11.96 -6.72
C GLU A 20 8.85 10.75 -5.93
N LEU A 21 9.56 10.35 -4.87
CA LEU A 21 9.13 9.24 -4.01
C LEU A 21 7.79 9.54 -3.34
N VAL A 22 7.59 10.73 -2.77
CA VAL A 22 6.32 11.11 -2.15
C VAL A 22 5.17 11.10 -3.15
N ASN A 23 5.37 11.66 -4.35
CA ASN A 23 4.35 11.66 -5.41
C ASN A 23 4.01 10.24 -5.84
N ARG A 24 5.02 9.39 -6.05
CA ARG A 24 4.82 7.99 -6.39
C ARG A 24 4.11 7.23 -5.26
N ALA A 25 4.38 7.53 -4.00
CA ALA A 25 3.66 6.98 -2.86
C ALA A 25 2.16 7.34 -2.89
N ALA A 26 1.86 8.59 -3.26
CA ALA A 26 0.49 9.09 -3.37
C ALA A 26 -0.27 8.40 -4.53
N GLU A 27 0.37 8.26 -5.68
CA GLU A 27 -0.19 7.53 -6.83
C GLU A 27 -0.50 6.08 -6.47
N ILE A 28 0.47 5.35 -5.92
CA ILE A 28 0.29 3.96 -5.50
C ILE A 28 -0.80 3.84 -4.42
N SER A 29 -0.88 4.80 -3.49
CA SER A 29 -1.95 4.83 -2.48
C SER A 29 -3.33 5.04 -3.10
N SER A 30 -3.43 5.86 -4.14
CA SER A 30 -4.67 6.05 -4.90
C SER A 30 -5.07 4.76 -5.62
N THR A 31 -4.12 4.09 -6.29
CA THR A 31 -4.35 2.77 -6.92
C THR A 31 -4.81 1.73 -5.91
N LYS A 32 -4.21 1.71 -4.71
CA LYS A 32 -4.64 0.82 -3.61
C LYS A 32 -6.11 1.05 -3.25
N LEU A 33 -6.50 2.30 -3.04
CA LEU A 33 -7.89 2.66 -2.68
C LEU A 33 -8.87 2.28 -3.79
N PHE A 34 -8.48 2.49 -5.05
CA PHE A 34 -9.28 2.08 -6.20
C PHE A 34 -9.53 0.57 -6.21
N LEU A 35 -8.46 -0.24 -6.09
CA LEU A 35 -8.57 -1.70 -6.06
C LEU A 35 -9.37 -2.20 -4.86
N GLU A 36 -9.20 -1.61 -3.67
CA GLU A 36 -10.00 -1.96 -2.48
C GLU A 36 -11.49 -1.70 -2.70
N ASN A 37 -11.84 -0.60 -3.36
CA ASN A 37 -13.22 -0.27 -3.69
C ASN A 37 -13.79 -1.20 -4.77
N GLU A 38 -13.02 -1.50 -5.81
CA GLU A 38 -13.42 -2.42 -6.87
C GLU A 38 -13.68 -3.82 -6.33
N ILE A 39 -12.79 -4.34 -5.47
CA ILE A 39 -12.98 -5.63 -4.78
C ILE A 39 -14.25 -5.61 -3.94
N LYS A 40 -14.47 -4.57 -3.11
CA LYS A 40 -15.68 -4.47 -2.28
C LYS A 40 -16.95 -4.41 -3.12
N GLN A 41 -16.92 -3.69 -4.24
CA GLN A 41 -18.05 -3.64 -5.16
C GLN A 41 -18.35 -5.02 -5.74
N LYS A 42 -17.34 -5.72 -6.25
CA LYS A 42 -17.50 -7.07 -6.80
C LYS A 42 -17.90 -8.11 -5.75
N GLU A 43 -17.44 -7.98 -4.52
CA GLU A 43 -17.92 -8.79 -3.39
C GLU A 43 -19.42 -8.57 -3.17
N ALA A 44 -19.89 -7.32 -3.16
CA ALA A 44 -21.31 -7.00 -3.01
C ALA A 44 -22.15 -7.51 -4.17
N GLU A 45 -21.67 -7.35 -5.41
CA GLU A 45 -22.29 -7.90 -6.62
C GLU A 45 -22.37 -9.44 -6.56
N THR A 46 -21.29 -10.09 -6.10
CA THR A 46 -21.25 -11.54 -5.89
C THR A 46 -22.29 -11.98 -4.87
N VAL A 47 -22.37 -11.32 -3.71
CA VAL A 47 -23.37 -11.62 -2.68
C VAL A 47 -24.79 -11.46 -3.24
N LEU A 48 -25.06 -10.38 -3.96
CA LEU A 48 -26.36 -10.14 -4.58
C LEU A 48 -26.70 -11.25 -5.60
N LYS A 49 -25.74 -11.59 -6.47
CA LYS A 49 -25.90 -12.61 -7.50
C LYS A 49 -26.23 -13.97 -6.90
N VAL A 50 -25.47 -14.42 -5.89
CA VAL A 50 -25.66 -15.76 -5.29
C VAL A 50 -26.90 -15.85 -4.38
N THR A 51 -27.41 -14.73 -3.90
CA THR A 51 -28.62 -14.69 -3.05
C THR A 51 -29.91 -14.45 -3.82
N THR A 52 -29.83 -14.03 -5.09
CA THR A 52 -31.01 -13.75 -5.94
C THR A 52 -31.16 -14.72 -7.11
N GLU A 53 -30.07 -15.28 -7.66
CA GLU A 53 -30.14 -16.19 -8.79
C GLU A 53 -30.32 -17.66 -8.33
N GLU A 54 -31.44 -18.28 -8.70
CA GLU A 54 -31.82 -19.63 -8.25
C GLU A 54 -30.78 -20.73 -8.57
N LYS A 55 -29.94 -20.55 -9.60
CA LYS A 55 -28.88 -21.51 -9.92
C LYS A 55 -27.85 -21.70 -8.81
N TYR A 56 -27.73 -20.75 -7.88
CA TYR A 56 -26.84 -20.84 -6.71
C TYR A 56 -27.58 -21.32 -5.45
N PHE A 57 -28.89 -21.56 -5.53
CA PHE A 57 -29.69 -21.95 -4.38
C PHE A 57 -29.44 -23.42 -4.05
N MET A 58 -29.34 -23.71 -2.75
CA MET A 58 -29.19 -25.08 -2.26
C MET A 58 -30.53 -25.55 -1.73
N GLY A 59 -31.15 -26.51 -2.43
CA GLY A 59 -32.48 -27.02 -2.06
C GLY A 59 -33.60 -25.98 -2.24
N GLY A 60 -33.51 -25.13 -3.27
CA GLY A 60 -34.52 -24.12 -3.59
C GLY A 60 -34.54 -22.91 -2.66
N LYS A 61 -33.52 -22.75 -1.80
CA LYS A 61 -33.36 -21.60 -0.91
C LYS A 61 -32.02 -20.90 -1.16
N PRO A 62 -31.96 -19.57 -0.99
CA PRO A 62 -30.70 -18.85 -1.03
C PRO A 62 -29.67 -19.45 -0.07
N PRO A 63 -28.37 -19.47 -0.46
CA PRO A 63 -27.31 -19.91 0.44
C PRO A 63 -27.24 -19.01 1.68
N SER A 64 -26.84 -19.58 2.81
CA SER A 64 -26.59 -18.81 4.03
C SER A 64 -25.43 -17.83 3.84
N MET A 65 -25.46 -16.68 4.54
CA MET A 65 -24.36 -15.71 4.47
C MET A 65 -23.01 -16.32 4.83
N SER A 66 -22.95 -17.19 5.86
CA SER A 66 -21.71 -17.88 6.22
C SER A 66 -21.16 -18.75 5.09
N PHE A 67 -22.04 -19.41 4.33
CA PHE A 67 -21.61 -20.16 3.15
C PHE A 67 -21.04 -19.22 2.09
N VAL A 68 -21.75 -18.13 1.78
CA VAL A 68 -21.32 -17.14 0.78
C VAL A 68 -19.96 -16.53 1.11
N GLU A 69 -19.71 -16.21 2.37
CA GLU A 69 -18.42 -15.66 2.81
C GLU A 69 -17.26 -16.64 2.64
N ASN A 70 -17.50 -17.93 2.88
CA ASN A 70 -16.46 -18.97 2.79
C ASN A 70 -16.21 -19.45 1.36
N THR A 71 -17.18 -19.33 0.45
CA THR A 71 -17.07 -19.88 -0.91
C THR A 71 -16.91 -18.81 -1.99
N TYR A 72 -17.80 -17.83 -2.03
CA TYR A 72 -17.88 -16.87 -3.14
C TYR A 72 -17.18 -15.55 -2.86
N LYS A 73 -17.16 -15.08 -1.61
CA LYS A 73 -16.57 -13.77 -1.28
C LYS A 73 -15.06 -13.68 -1.58
N PHE A 74 -14.35 -14.80 -1.52
CA PHE A 74 -12.91 -14.80 -1.78
C PHE A 74 -12.58 -14.81 -3.29
N LEU A 75 -13.23 -15.67 -4.06
CA LEU A 75 -12.93 -15.91 -5.48
C LEU A 75 -13.86 -15.15 -6.44
N GLY A 76 -15.06 -14.79 -6.01
CA GLY A 76 -16.14 -14.36 -6.87
C GLY A 76 -16.97 -15.55 -7.37
N THR A 77 -17.87 -15.30 -8.32
CA THR A 77 -18.64 -16.39 -8.95
C THR A 77 -17.88 -17.11 -10.05
N GLU A 78 -16.88 -16.45 -10.64
CA GLU A 78 -16.12 -16.87 -11.82
C GLU A 78 -14.60 -16.73 -11.63
N GLY A 79 -14.13 -16.46 -10.40
CA GLY A 79 -12.71 -16.30 -10.08
C GLY A 79 -12.18 -14.87 -10.28
N GLU A 80 -13.07 -13.92 -10.60
CA GLU A 80 -12.76 -12.52 -10.95
C GLU A 80 -12.11 -11.72 -9.81
N LEU A 81 -12.32 -12.11 -8.54
CA LEU A 81 -11.73 -11.42 -7.40
C LEU A 81 -10.26 -11.80 -7.16
N LEU A 82 -9.84 -13.00 -7.58
CA LEU A 82 -8.49 -13.48 -7.29
C LEU A 82 -7.40 -12.64 -7.97
N PRO A 83 -7.50 -12.28 -9.27
CA PRO A 83 -6.54 -11.37 -9.91
C PRO A 83 -6.49 -10.00 -9.24
N LEU A 84 -7.63 -9.43 -8.85
CA LEU A 84 -7.69 -8.13 -8.18
C LEU A 84 -7.01 -8.16 -6.81
N ARG A 85 -7.19 -9.23 -6.04
CA ARG A 85 -6.50 -9.41 -4.76
C ARG A 85 -4.99 -9.55 -4.95
N HIS A 86 -4.56 -10.23 -6.01
CA HIS A 86 -3.14 -10.34 -6.33
C HIS A 86 -2.54 -8.96 -6.67
N GLN A 87 -3.20 -8.20 -7.54
CA GLN A 87 -2.80 -6.83 -7.87
C GLN A 87 -2.77 -5.93 -6.62
N LEU A 88 -3.77 -6.05 -5.74
CA LEU A 88 -3.80 -5.31 -4.48
C LEU A 88 -2.59 -5.67 -3.60
N ALA A 89 -2.23 -6.95 -3.50
CA ALA A 89 -1.06 -7.39 -2.74
C ALA A 89 0.26 -6.83 -3.32
N GLU A 90 0.40 -6.80 -4.64
CA GLU A 90 1.56 -6.20 -5.32
C GLU A 90 1.66 -4.69 -5.06
N VAL A 91 0.54 -3.98 -5.13
CA VAL A 91 0.44 -2.55 -4.83
C VAL A 91 0.79 -2.26 -3.38
N ILE A 92 0.28 -3.06 -2.43
CA ILE A 92 0.62 -2.94 -1.00
C ILE A 92 2.12 -3.17 -0.79
N SER A 93 2.68 -4.24 -1.36
CA SER A 93 4.11 -4.53 -1.24
C SER A 93 4.97 -3.39 -1.79
N SER A 94 4.57 -2.81 -2.92
CA SER A 94 5.27 -1.67 -3.53
C SER A 94 5.20 -0.42 -2.65
N LEU A 95 4.03 -0.15 -2.05
CA LEU A 95 3.85 0.97 -1.14
C LEU A 95 4.67 0.82 0.14
N GLU A 96 4.72 -0.39 0.72
CA GLU A 96 5.52 -0.68 1.92
C GLU A 96 7.01 -0.49 1.67
N LYS A 97 7.53 -1.00 0.54
CA LYS A 97 8.92 -0.76 0.14
C LYS A 97 9.23 0.73 0.04
N LEU A 98 8.36 1.49 -0.60
CA LEU A 98 8.55 2.92 -0.80
C LEU A 98 8.50 3.69 0.54
N ARG A 99 7.55 3.34 1.42
CA ARG A 99 7.49 3.88 2.80
C ARG A 99 8.77 3.59 3.58
N GLY A 100 9.29 2.37 3.49
CA GLY A 100 10.57 2.00 4.11
C GLY A 100 11.72 2.90 3.62
N THR A 101 11.82 3.14 2.31
CA THR A 101 12.82 4.06 1.76
C THR A 101 12.65 5.49 2.28
N LEU A 102 11.42 6.00 2.31
CA LEU A 102 11.14 7.34 2.83
C LEU A 102 11.51 7.47 4.31
N ASP A 103 11.25 6.44 5.11
CA ASP A 103 11.57 6.46 6.54
C ASP A 103 13.09 6.42 6.78
N ILE A 104 13.84 5.61 6.01
CA ILE A 104 15.31 5.64 6.01
C ILE A 104 15.82 7.05 5.70
N TYR A 105 15.26 7.71 4.68
CA TYR A 105 15.69 9.06 4.31
C TYR A 105 15.37 10.11 5.38
N LYS A 106 14.23 10.00 6.06
CA LYS A 106 13.92 10.86 7.22
C LYS A 106 14.92 10.65 8.36
N GLU A 107 15.28 9.40 8.65
CA GLU A 107 16.28 9.08 9.68
C GLU A 107 17.67 9.62 9.33
N MET A 108 18.08 9.50 8.06
CA MET A 108 19.33 10.08 7.58
C MET A 108 19.32 11.61 7.74
N LEU A 109 18.22 12.28 7.34
CA LEU A 109 18.08 13.73 7.53
C LEU A 109 18.17 14.13 9.00
N GLY A 110 17.50 13.40 9.90
CA GLY A 110 17.57 13.64 11.34
C GLY A 110 18.98 13.43 11.93
N THR A 111 19.69 12.42 11.44
CA THR A 111 21.09 12.15 11.81
C THR A 111 22.01 13.29 11.36
N TRP A 112 21.86 13.74 10.12
CA TRP A 112 22.63 14.87 9.59
C TRP A 112 22.37 16.16 10.38
N GLN A 113 21.11 16.48 10.68
CA GLN A 113 20.74 17.65 11.48
C GLN A 113 21.42 17.62 12.85
N THR A 114 21.45 16.45 13.49
CA THR A 114 22.10 16.24 14.79
C THR A 114 23.62 16.42 14.71
N LEU A 115 24.27 15.79 13.72
CA LEU A 115 25.72 15.92 13.51
C LEU A 115 26.11 17.38 13.22
N SER A 116 25.37 18.04 12.33
CA SER A 116 25.58 19.45 11.96
C SER A 116 25.42 20.40 13.15
N ALA A 117 24.45 20.15 14.03
CA ALA A 117 24.24 20.96 15.23
C ALA A 117 25.39 20.78 16.24
N ASN A 118 25.85 19.55 16.44
CA ASN A 118 26.97 19.25 17.33
C ASN A 118 28.28 19.89 16.85
N GLU A 119 28.58 19.80 15.55
CA GLU A 119 29.77 20.43 14.98
C GLU A 119 29.73 21.96 15.09
N ARG A 120 28.56 22.59 14.90
CA ARG A 120 28.37 24.04 15.10
C ARG A 120 28.56 24.48 16.55
N ARG A 121 28.20 23.63 17.51
CA ARG A 121 28.38 23.92 18.95
C ARG A 121 29.84 23.83 19.39
N ILE A 122 30.64 22.98 18.73
CA ILE A 122 32.07 22.80 19.04
C ILE A 122 32.92 23.91 18.42
N SER A 123 32.45 24.55 17.35
CA SER A 123 33.16 25.60 16.62
C SER A 123 32.87 27.04 17.09
N LEU A 124 31.99 27.23 18.08
CA LEU A 124 31.68 28.49 18.78
C LEU A 124 32.37 28.53 20.15
#